data_AF-A0A6N9CL44-F1
#
_entry.id   AF-A0A6N9CL44-F1
#
_cell.length_a   1.000
_cell.length_b   1.000
_cell.length_c   1.000
_cell.angle_alpha   90.00
_cell.angle_beta   90.00
_cell.angle_gamma   90.00
#
_symmetry.space_group_name_H-M   'P 1'
#
loop_
_entity.id
_entity.type
_entity.pdbx_description
1 polymer ?
#
loop_
_entity_poly.entity_id
_entity_poly.type
_entity_poly.pdbx_seq_one_letter_code
_entity_poly.pdbx_strand_id
1 'polypeptide(L)' 'MRDNYDFSEGKRGAVVKTTKDRITIRLDPDIIQWFKDQVRGGGNYQSLINDALRHHVQRQGEPLESTLRRVIREEMHPV' A
#
# COMPACT_ATOMS: atom_id res chain seq x y z
N MET A 1 11.44 -23.51 -38.35
CA MET A 1 10.47 -22.63 -37.63
C MET A 1 9.52 -22.07 -38.68
N ARG A 2 8.23 -21.87 -38.37
CA ARG A 2 7.29 -21.25 -39.32
C ARG A 2 7.43 -19.74 -39.25
N ASP A 3 7.39 -19.10 -40.41
CA ASP A 3 7.66 -17.66 -40.57
C ASP A 3 6.48 -16.78 -40.14
N ASN A 4 5.27 -17.33 -40.02
CA ASN A 4 4.11 -16.58 -39.54
C ASN A 4 3.11 -17.46 -38.81
N TYR A 5 2.60 -16.96 -37.69
CA TYR A 5 1.53 -17.58 -36.92
C TYR A 5 0.28 -16.69 -36.98
N ASP A 6 -0.82 -17.28 -37.44
CA ASP A 6 -2.12 -16.62 -37.46
C ASP A 6 -2.80 -16.78 -36.10
N PHE A 7 -2.97 -15.65 -35.40
CA PHE A 7 -3.62 -15.58 -34.09
C PHE A 7 -5.02 -14.97 -34.16
N SER A 8 -5.64 -14.93 -35.35
CA SER A 8 -6.94 -14.29 -35.56
C SER A 8 -8.08 -14.95 -34.77
N GLU A 9 -7.96 -16.25 -34.44
CA GLU A 9 -8.90 -16.98 -33.59
C GLU A 9 -8.51 -17.00 -32.10
N GLY A 10 -7.43 -16.30 -31.73
CA GLY A 10 -6.97 -16.20 -30.35
C GLY A 10 -7.92 -15.36 -29.50
N LYS A 11 -8.62 -15.98 -28.54
CA LYS A 11 -9.38 -15.25 -27.52
C LYS A 11 -8.41 -14.61 -26.52
N ARG A 12 -8.43 -13.27 -26.42
CA ARG A 12 -7.70 -12.53 -25.37
C ARG A 12 -8.22 -12.98 -24.00
N GLY A 13 -7.32 -13.51 -23.17
CA GLY A 13 -7.62 -13.80 -21.77
C GLY A 13 -8.07 -12.54 -21.03
N ALA A 14 -8.83 -12.71 -19.95
CA ALA A 14 -9.29 -11.60 -19.12
C ALA A 14 -8.10 -10.70 -18.73
N VAL A 15 -8.20 -9.41 -19.04
CA VAL A 15 -7.21 -8.42 -18.60
C VAL A 15 -7.28 -8.38 -17.08
N VAL A 16 -6.33 -9.04 -16.42
CA VAL A 16 -6.24 -9.01 -14.96
C VAL A 16 -5.98 -7.57 -14.56
N LYS A 17 -6.96 -6.94 -13.90
CA LYS A 17 -6.73 -5.63 -13.27
C LYS A 17 -5.61 -5.81 -12.25
N THR A 18 -4.52 -5.07 -12.40
CA THR A 18 -3.51 -4.97 -11.35
C THR A 18 -4.18 -4.37 -10.11
N THR A 19 -3.95 -4.98 -8.95
CA THR A 19 -4.44 -4.48 -7.66
C THR A 19 -3.57 -3.35 -7.10
N LYS A 20 -2.45 -3.03 -7.76
CA LYS A 20 -1.45 -2.04 -7.34
C LYS A 20 -0.94 -1.25 -8.54
N ASP A 21 -0.86 0.05 -8.42
CA ASP A 21 -0.20 0.90 -9.40
C ASP A 21 1.33 0.84 -9.24
N ARG A 22 2.05 0.71 -10.36
CA ARG A 22 3.52 0.74 -10.36
C ARG A 22 3.99 2.19 -10.48
N ILE A 23 4.48 2.73 -9.38
CA ILE A 23 5.04 4.08 -9.32
C ILE A 23 6.52 4.05 -8.94
N THR A 24 7.27 5.08 -9.34
CA THR A 24 8.64 5.32 -8.87
C THR A 24 8.60 6.34 -7.74
N ILE A 25 8.99 5.93 -6.55
CA ILE A 25 9.11 6.81 -5.37
C ILE A 25 10.53 6.71 -4.80
N ARG A 26 11.03 7.81 -4.23
CA ARG A 26 12.28 7.79 -3.46
C ARG A 26 11.93 7.53 -2.00
N LEU A 27 12.62 6.58 -1.38
CA LEU A 27 12.54 6.28 0.05
C LEU A 27 13.95 6.23 0.60
N ASP A 28 14.10 6.60 1.87
CA ASP A 28 15.39 6.54 2.54
C ASP A 28 15.88 5.08 2.65
N PRO A 29 17.19 4.86 2.51
CA PRO A 29 17.76 3.52 2.44
C PRO A 29 17.61 2.75 3.76
N ASP A 30 17.63 3.43 4.90
CA ASP A 30 17.42 2.85 6.23
C ASP A 30 15.98 2.35 6.41
N ILE A 31 14.99 3.08 5.89
CA ILE A 31 13.58 2.66 5.91
C ILE A 31 13.41 1.38 5.08
N ILE A 32 13.99 1.34 3.88
CA ILE A 32 13.95 0.15 3.03
C ILE A 32 14.61 -1.04 3.75
N GLN A 33 15.76 -0.81 4.39
CA GLN A 33 16.49 -1.84 5.10
C GLN A 33 15.69 -2.38 6.30
N TRP A 34 15.07 -1.50 7.07
CA TRP A 34 14.21 -1.88 8.20
C TRP A 34 13.09 -2.82 7.76
N PHE A 35 12.33 -2.49 6.70
CA PHE A 35 11.26 -3.35 6.20
C PHE A 35 11.78 -4.66 5.58
N LYS A 36 12.97 -4.65 4.97
CA LYS A 36 13.62 -5.88 4.48
C LYS A 36 14.00 -6.82 5.63
N ASP A 37 14.46 -6.28 6.75
CA ASP A 37 14.82 -7.08 7.92
C ASP A 37 13.61 -7.74 8.59
N GLN A 38 12.42 -7.12 8.49
CA GLN A 38 11.16 -7.71 8.98
C GLN A 38 10.70 -8.95 8.19
N VAL A 39 11.18 -9.17 6.97
CA VAL A 39 10.68 -10.23 6.07
C VAL A 39 11.68 -11.36 5.81
N ARG A 40 12.72 -11.50 6.65
CA ARG A 40 13.84 -12.48 6.52
C ARG A 40 13.44 -13.96 6.35
N GLY A 41 12.15 -14.30 6.38
CA GLY A 41 11.59 -15.65 6.14
C GLY A 41 10.71 -15.82 4.89
N GLY A 42 10.72 -14.88 3.93
CA GLY A 42 9.99 -15.04 2.66
C GLY A 42 8.78 -14.11 2.45
N GLY A 43 8.73 -12.99 3.17
CA GLY A 43 7.69 -11.97 3.02
C GLY A 43 8.02 -10.90 1.97
N ASN A 44 7.01 -10.17 1.51
CA ASN A 44 7.20 -9.03 0.59
C ASN A 44 7.25 -7.71 1.37
N TYR A 45 8.45 -7.14 1.52
CA TYR A 45 8.65 -5.85 2.20
C TYR A 45 7.85 -4.69 1.59
N GLN A 46 7.56 -4.72 0.28
CA GLN A 46 6.72 -3.72 -0.37
C GLN A 46 5.28 -3.78 0.13
N SER A 47 4.80 -4.97 0.52
CA SER A 47 3.46 -5.11 1.09
C SER A 47 3.39 -4.50 2.49
N LEU A 48 4.46 -4.64 3.30
CA LEU A 48 4.55 -3.97 4.61
C LEU A 48 4.61 -2.45 4.47
N ILE A 49 5.40 -1.94 3.51
CA ILE A 49 5.45 -0.50 3.23
C ILE A 49 4.06 0.02 2.84
N ASN A 50 3.38 -0.67 1.93
CA ASN A 50 2.03 -0.27 1.51
C ASN A 50 1.01 -0.33 2.65
N ASP A 51 1.13 -1.31 3.55
CA ASP A 51 0.25 -1.44 4.70
C ASP A 51 0.48 -0.30 5.72
N ALA A 52 1.75 0.04 5.99
CA ALA A 52 2.10 1.20 6.81
C ALA A 52 1.57 2.52 6.21
N LEU A 53 1.70 2.71 4.90
CA LEU A 53 1.14 3.87 4.19
C LEU A 53 -0.40 3.89 4.27
N ARG A 54 -1.05 2.73 4.13
CA ARG A 54 -2.50 2.61 4.26
C ARG A 54 -2.96 2.98 5.68
N HIS A 55 -2.28 2.48 6.71
CA HIS A 55 -2.54 2.84 8.09
C HIS A 55 -2.32 4.34 8.34
N HIS A 56 -1.29 4.93 7.74
CA HIS A 56 -1.08 6.37 7.82
C HIS A 56 -2.23 7.15 7.19
N VAL A 57 -2.65 6.81 5.97
CA VAL A 57 -3.80 7.46 5.30
C VAL A 57 -5.09 7.29 6.11
N GLN A 58 -5.36 6.10 6.65
CA GLN A 58 -6.53 5.86 7.51
C GLN A 58 -6.50 6.73 8.78
N ARG A 59 -5.31 6.93 9.37
CA ARG A 59 -5.10 7.83 10.52
C ARG A 59 -5.20 9.31 10.16
N GLN A 60 -5.04 9.68 8.90
CA GLN A 60 -5.20 11.06 8.40
C GLN A 60 -6.61 11.32 7.84
N GLY A 61 -7.39 10.27 7.54
CA GLY A 61 -8.76 10.34 7.06
C GLY A 61 -9.80 10.67 8.14
N GLU A 62 -9.45 10.44 9.41
CA GLU A 62 -9.95 11.27 10.51
C GLU A 62 -8.95 12.42 10.65
N PRO A 63 -9.35 13.71 10.52
CA PRO A 63 -8.42 14.78 10.84
C PRO A 63 -7.98 14.54 12.29
N LEU A 64 -6.67 14.44 12.52
CA LEU A 64 -6.07 14.28 13.84
C LEU A 64 -6.67 15.28 14.86
N GLU A 65 -7.09 16.44 14.36
CA GLU A 65 -7.86 17.46 15.06
C GLU A 65 -9.21 16.98 15.61
N SER A 66 -9.99 16.17 14.88
CA SER A 66 -11.28 15.63 15.35
C SER A 66 -11.10 14.59 16.47
N THR A 67 -10.12 13.70 16.33
CA THR A 67 -9.77 12.74 17.37
C THR A 67 -9.21 13.44 18.62
N LEU A 68 -8.34 14.46 18.47
CA LEU A 68 -7.86 15.27 19.60
C LEU A 68 -8.96 16.11 20.24
N ARG A 69 -9.83 16.78 19.46
CA ARG A 69 -10.94 17.59 19.98
C ARG A 69 -11.93 16.76 20.78
N ARG A 70 -12.16 15.50 20.39
CA ARG A 70 -13.01 14.58 21.14
C ARG A 70 -12.40 14.26 22.50
N VAL A 71 -11.13 13.84 22.52
CA VAL A 71 -10.41 13.50 23.75
C VAL A 71 -10.28 14.71 24.69
N ILE A 72 -10.01 15.91 24.17
CA ILE A 72 -9.92 17.13 24.99
C ILE A 72 -11.29 17.53 25.58
N ARG A 73 -12.39 17.32 24.84
CA ARG A 73 -13.75 17.65 25.32
C ARG A 73 -14.21 16.68 26.41
N GLU A 74 -13.84 15.40 26.32
CA GLU A 74 -14.15 14.39 27.33
C GLU A 74 -13.42 14.67 28.66
N GLU A 75 -12.21 15.22 28.61
CA GLU A 75 -11.42 15.54 29.82
C GLU A 75 -11.78 16.90 30.47
N MET A 76 -12.39 17.85 29.74
CA MET A 76 -12.73 19.18 30.27
C MET A 76 -14.14 19.28 30.88
N HIS A 77 -15.01 18.29 30.67
CA HIS A 77 -16.33 18.20 31.31
C HIS A 77 -16.45 16.85 32.04
N PRO A 78 -15.80 16.70 33.21
CA PRO A 78 -16.05 15.55 34.07
C PRO A 78 -17.48 15.66 34.61
N VAL A 79 -18.27 14.61 34.40
CA VAL A 79 -19.47 14.32 35.20
C VAL A 79 -19.10 14.06 36.65
#